data_AF-A0A7G9TDQ2-F1
#
_entry.id   AF-A0A7G9TDQ2-F1
#
_cell.length_a   1.000
_cell.length_b   1.000
_cell.length_c   1.000
_cell.angle_alpha   90.00
_cell.angle_beta   90.00
_cell.angle_gamma   90.00
#
_symmetry.space_group_name_H-M   'P 1'
#
loop_
_entity.id
_entity.type
_entity.pdbx_description
1 polymer ?
#
loop_
_entity_poly.entity_id
_entity_poly.type
_entity_poly.pdbx_seq_one_letter_code
_entity_poly.pdbx_strand_id
1 'polypeptide(L)' 'MNKTLSFAILHFSVAFTLGYLFTGSLLVGGMLALIEPATNTVVFHFHEKVWKRIEARRAARATALPA' A
#
# COMPACT_ATOMS: atom_id res chain seq x y z
N MET A 1 2.01 -22.77 -0.97
CA MET A 1 1.31 -22.11 0.15
C MET A 1 2.24 -21.72 1.30
N ASN A 2 3.41 -22.37 1.46
CA ASN A 2 4.37 -22.01 2.52
C ASN A 2 4.96 -20.60 2.37
N LYS A 3 5.17 -20.11 1.13
CA LYS A 3 5.70 -18.75 0.88
C LYS A 3 4.81 -17.65 1.43
N THR A 4 3.48 -17.78 1.27
CA THR A 4 2.51 -16.79 1.74
C THR A 4 2.48 -16.73 3.26
N LEU A 5 2.59 -17.88 3.93
CA LEU A 5 2.62 -17.96 5.39
C LEU A 5 3.93 -17.40 5.96
N SER A 6 5.09 -17.74 5.35
CA SER A 6 6.38 -17.17 5.75
C SER A 6 6.40 -15.64 5.58
N PHE A 7 5.78 -15.12 4.52
CA PHE A 7 5.67 -13.69 4.28
C PHE A 7 4.82 -12.99 5.34
N ALA A 8 3.67 -13.57 5.70
CA ALA A 8 2.82 -13.05 6.77
C ALA A 8 3.56 -13.04 8.13
N ILE A 9 4.25 -14.13 8.48
CA ILE A 9 5.00 -14.22 9.74
C ILE A 9 6.12 -13.17 9.80
N LEU A 10 6.88 -13.00 8.71
CA LEU A 10 7.91 -11.96 8.61
C LEU A 10 7.32 -10.56 8.79
N HIS A 11 6.22 -10.28 8.11
CA HIS A 11 5.51 -9.00 8.20
C HIS A 11 5.09 -8.67 9.63
N PHE A 12 4.38 -9.59 10.29
CA PHE A 12 3.95 -9.41 11.68
C PHE A 12 5.15 -9.25 12.62
N SER A 13 6.20 -10.05 12.44
CA SER A 13 7.39 -9.98 13.30
C SER A 13 8.10 -8.64 13.17
N VAL A 14 8.28 -8.12 11.95
CA VAL A 14 8.94 -6.83 11.70
C VAL A 14 8.08 -5.67 12.19
N ALA A 15 6.79 -5.64 11.85
CA ALA A 15 5.89 -4.57 12.26
C ALA A 15 5.74 -4.49 13.79
N PHE A 16 5.69 -5.64 14.45
CA PHE A 16 5.63 -5.72 15.90
C PHE A 16 6.95 -5.28 16.56
N THR A 17 8.09 -5.74 16.03
CA THR A 17 9.41 -5.35 16.54
C THR A 17 9.65 -3.85 16.38
N LEU A 18 9.35 -3.28 15.22
CA LEU A 18 9.51 -1.84 14.98
C LEU A 18 8.52 -1.02 15.81
N GLY A 19 7.25 -1.41 15.87
CA GLY A 19 6.25 -0.72 16.68
C GLY A 19 6.58 -0.76 18.18
N TYR A 20 7.09 -1.89 18.68
CA TYR A 20 7.57 -1.99 20.05
C TYR A 20 8.84 -1.17 20.27
N LEU A 21 9.80 -1.20 19.35
CA LEU A 21 11.06 -0.45 19.48
C LEU A 21 10.84 1.06 19.50
N PHE A 22 9.95 1.57 18.65
CA PHE A 22 9.67 3.01 18.56
C PHE A 22 8.73 3.52 19.65
N THR A 23 7.82 2.68 20.16
CA THR A 23 6.75 3.15 21.05
C THR A 23 6.79 2.54 22.45
N GLY A 24 7.56 1.47 22.66
CA GLY A 24 7.54 0.66 23.89
C GLY A 24 6.23 -0.10 24.11
N SER A 25 5.31 -0.09 23.14
CA SER A 25 3.95 -0.62 23.29
C SER A 25 3.64 -1.69 22.25
N LEU A 26 3.27 -2.88 22.74
CA LEU A 26 2.82 -4.00 21.90
C LEU A 26 1.59 -3.65 21.05
N LEU A 27 0.71 -2.77 21.57
CA LEU A 27 -0.54 -2.41 20.90
C LEU A 27 -0.27 -1.71 19.57
N VAL A 28 0.72 -0.80 19.57
CA VAL A 28 1.09 -0.04 18.37
C VAL A 28 1.75 -0.93 17.33
N GLY A 29 2.59 -1.90 17.74
CA GLY A 29 3.14 -2.91 16.84
C GLY A 29 2.08 -3.78 16.16
N GLY A 30 1.04 -4.18 16.90
CA GLY A 30 -0.12 -4.89 16.33
C GLY A 30 -0.92 -4.05 15.35
N MET A 31 -1.19 -2.78 15.68
CA MET A 31 -1.87 -1.85 14.77
C MET A 31 -1.07 -1.62 13.49
N LEU A 32 0.25 -1.44 13.60
CA LEU A 32 1.14 -1.20 12.45
C LEU A 32 1.12 -2.38 11.46
N ALA A 33 1.09 -3.62 11.97
CA ALA A 33 1.00 -4.80 11.14
C ALA A 33 -0.27 -4.84 10.26
N LEU A 34 -1.37 -4.27 10.74
CA LEU A 34 -2.64 -4.15 10.00
C LEU A 34 -2.70 -2.88 9.15
N ILE A 35 -2.08 -1.80 9.59
CA ILE A 35 -2.15 -0.50 8.93
C ILE A 35 -1.41 -0.51 7.59
N GLU A 36 -0.32 -1.26 7.46
CA GLU A 36 0.44 -1.35 6.22
C GLU A 36 -0.39 -1.91 5.06
N PRO A 37 -0.98 -3.13 5.13
CA PRO A 37 -1.79 -3.66 4.04
C PRO A 37 -3.07 -2.83 3.80
N ALA A 38 -3.65 -2.24 4.85
CA ALA A 38 -4.80 -1.35 4.72
C ALA A 38 -4.43 -0.06 3.95
N THR A 39 -3.32 0.57 4.33
CA THR A 39 -2.80 1.78 3.65
C THR A 39 -2.41 1.46 2.22
N ASN A 40 -1.75 0.33 1.98
CA ASN A 40 -1.37 -0.08 0.63
C ASN A 40 -2.61 -0.25 -0.26
N THR A 41 -3.69 -0.85 0.28
CA THR A 41 -4.96 -0.99 -0.45
C THR A 41 -5.62 0.36 -0.73
N VAL A 42 -5.65 1.27 0.26
CA VAL A 42 -6.21 2.62 0.11
C VAL A 42 -5.42 3.40 -0.94
N VAL A 43 -4.10 3.45 -0.81
CA VAL A 43 -3.20 4.14 -1.75
C VAL A 43 -3.38 3.59 -3.15
N PHE A 44 -3.41 2.26 -3.33
CA PHE A 44 -3.61 1.64 -4.63
C PHE A 44 -4.96 2.00 -5.25
N HIS A 45 -6.03 2.03 -4.44
CA HIS A 45 -7.36 2.43 -4.89
C HIS A 45 -7.40 3.90 -5.36
N PHE A 46 -6.79 4.81 -4.60
CA PHE A 46 -6.68 6.21 -5.01
C PHE A 46 -5.76 6.39 -6.21
N HIS A 47 -4.64 5.66 -6.26
CA HIS A 47 -3.69 5.69 -7.38
C HIS A 47 -4.37 5.28 -8.69
N GLU A 48 -5.10 4.15 -8.70
CA GLU A 48 -5.93 3.71 -9.84
C GLU A 48 -6.91 4.81 -10.31
N LYS A 49 -7.61 5.44 -9.37
CA LYS A 49 -8.62 6.47 -9.69
C LYS A 49 -7.99 7.74 -10.28
N VAL A 50 -6.84 8.16 -9.74
CA VAL A 50 -6.08 9.32 -10.23
C VAL A 50 -5.47 9.00 -11.59
N TRP A 51 -4.87 7.81 -11.74
CA TRP A 51 -4.19 7.39 -12.95
C TRP A 51 -5.15 7.26 -14.13
N LYS A 52 -6.33 6.65 -13.93
CA LYS A 52 -7.38 6.61 -14.97
C LYS A 52 -7.78 8.00 -15.47
N ARG A 53 -7.78 9.00 -14.58
CA ARG A 53 -8.10 10.39 -14.94
C ARG A 53 -6.95 11.07 -15.70
N ILE A 54 -5.71 10.72 -15.39
CA ILE A 54 -4.51 11.17 -16.11
C ILE A 54 -4.43 10.50 -17.49
N GLU A 55 -4.68 9.19 -17.58
CA GLU A 55 -4.75 8.44 -18.84
C GLU A 55 -5.85 8.95 -19.75
N ALA A 56 -7.06 9.18 -19.24
CA ALA A 56 -8.15 9.76 -20.02
C ALA A 56 -7.78 11.15 -20.59
N ARG A 57 -7.08 11.98 -19.81
CA ARG A 57 -6.57 13.28 -20.28
C ARG A 57 -5.45 13.13 -21.31
N ARG A 58 -4.54 12.17 -21.13
CA ARG A 58 -3.49 11.84 -22.10
C ARG A 58 -4.09 11.34 -23.42
N ALA A 59 -5.09 10.46 -23.36
CA ALA A 59 -5.78 9.93 -24.53
C ALA A 59 -6.51 11.03 -25.30
N ALA A 60 -7.22 11.93 -24.61
CA ALA A 60 -7.88 13.08 -25.22
C ALA A 60 -6.88 14.08 -25.85
N ARG A 61 -5.71 14.26 -25.22
CA ARG A 61 -4.65 15.11 -25.78
C ARG A 61 -3.94 14.47 -26.99
N ALA A 62 -3.82 13.15 -27.02
CA ALA A 62 -3.25 12.42 -28.15
C ALA A 62 -4.17 12.44 -29.38
N THR A 63 -5.50 12.44 -29.19
CA THR A 63 -6.48 12.60 -30.28
C THR A 63 -6.62 14.04 -30.78
N ALA A 64 -6.23 15.03 -29.96
CA ALA A 64 -6.28 16.45 -30.30
C ALA A 64 -5.02 16.97 -31.01
N LEU A 65 -4.02 16.12 -31.31
CA LEU A 65 -2.85 16.51 -32.10
C LEU A 65 -3.14 16.20 -33.59
N PRO A 66 -3.48 17.21 -34.43
CA PRO A 66 -3.50 17.01 -35.87
C PRO A 66 -2.08 16.78 -36.38
N ALA A 67 -1.94 15.85 -37.32
CA ALA A 67 -0.72 15.55 -38.06
C ALA A 67 -0.27 16.73 -38.94
#